data_AF-A0A8C0HN26-F1
#
_entry.id   AF-A0A8C0HN26-F1
#
_cell.length_a   1.000
_cell.length_b   1.000
_cell.length_c   1.000
_cell.angle_alpha   90.00
_cell.angle_beta   90.00
_cell.angle_gamma   90.00
#
_symmetry.space_group_name_H-M   'P 1'
#
loop_
_entity.id
_entity.type
_entity.pdbx_description
1 polymer ?
#
loop_
_entity_poly.entity_id
_entity_poly.type
_entity_poly.pdbx_seq_one_letter_code
_entity_poly.pdbx_strand_id
1 'polypeptide(L)'
;PDTCRAPQPRGSRLLQPAAPSRGPPLLVSSLAPLTRGFCLPSGTWLLYLPCTWSVGLAAEPGCLPDWHMLSLFGIGAVLMRGAGCTINDMWDRGYDKKVARTASRPLAAGDISTFQAFIFLGGQLSLALCVLLSLNYYSIVLGTASLPLVITYPLMKRITYWPQLVLGLTFNWGALLGWSAIRGSCEWSVCLPLYLAGVMWTLVYDTIYAHQDKRDDIIIGVKSTALQFKEDTKQWLGGFSLAMLLSLCIAGMNCNQTFPYYSAVAAVGAHLAHQIYTLDIDKPEDCWKKFASNRTVGVLLFIGIVFGNLWK
;
A
#
# COMPACT_ATOMS: atom_id res chain seq x y z
N PRO A 1 8.19 -41.16 -39.84
CA PRO A 1 6.77 -40.79 -39.90
C PRO A 1 6.56 -39.48 -39.10
N ASP A 2 7.14 -38.36 -39.56
CA ASP A 2 6.59 -37.48 -40.60
C ASP A 2 5.26 -36.85 -40.15
N THR A 3 5.02 -35.53 -40.11
CA THR A 3 5.74 -34.36 -40.63
C THR A 3 5.00 -33.12 -40.12
N CYS A 4 5.72 -32.00 -39.94
CA CYS A 4 5.21 -30.63 -39.96
C CYS A 4 4.24 -30.37 -41.13
N ARG A 5 3.25 -29.48 -40.94
CA ARG A 5 2.74 -28.59 -42.01
C ARG A 5 2.04 -27.34 -41.45
N ALA A 6 2.53 -26.19 -41.85
CA ALA A 6 1.77 -24.96 -42.14
C ALA A 6 2.09 -24.60 -43.62
N PRO A 7 1.48 -23.60 -44.31
CA PRO A 7 0.33 -22.71 -43.99
C PRO A 7 -0.69 -22.48 -45.17
N GLN A 8 -1.69 -21.59 -44.93
CA GLN A 8 -2.50 -20.74 -45.88
C GLN A 8 -3.88 -21.21 -46.40
N PRO A 9 -4.82 -20.32 -46.84
CA PRO A 9 -4.76 -18.84 -46.99
C PRO A 9 -5.91 -18.03 -46.32
N ARG A 10 -5.77 -16.69 -46.40
CA ARG A 10 -6.65 -15.61 -45.93
C ARG A 10 -8.12 -15.76 -46.35
N GLY A 11 -9.03 -15.61 -45.38
CA GLY A 11 -10.45 -15.31 -45.58
C GLY A 11 -10.88 -14.18 -44.63
N SER A 12 -11.10 -13.00 -45.19
CA SER A 12 -11.59 -11.79 -44.53
C SER A 12 -12.95 -11.99 -43.85
N ARG A 13 -12.99 -12.01 -42.51
CA ARG A 13 -14.21 -11.69 -41.75
C ARG A 13 -14.08 -10.29 -41.20
N LEU A 14 -14.81 -9.38 -41.83
CA LEU A 14 -15.12 -8.05 -41.31
C LEU A 14 -15.77 -8.21 -39.93
N LEU A 15 -15.13 -7.69 -38.89
CA LEU A 15 -15.73 -7.49 -37.57
C LEU A 15 -16.88 -6.48 -37.73
N GLN A 16 -18.11 -6.95 -37.54
CA GLN A 16 -19.27 -6.07 -37.39
C GLN A 16 -19.16 -5.35 -36.03
N PRO A 17 -19.34 -4.02 -35.96
CA PRO A 17 -19.38 -3.30 -34.70
C PRO A 17 -20.69 -3.61 -33.96
N ALA A 18 -20.58 -4.04 -32.70
CA ALA A 18 -21.71 -4.21 -31.81
C ALA A 18 -22.40 -2.86 -31.55
N ALA A 19 -23.73 -2.85 -31.58
CA ALA A 19 -24.55 -1.66 -31.38
C ALA A 19 -24.41 -1.10 -29.95
N PRO A 20 -24.35 0.23 -29.74
CA PRO A 20 -24.26 0.82 -28.41
C PRO A 20 -25.66 0.88 -27.76
N SER A 21 -25.89 0.09 -26.71
CA SER A 21 -27.05 0.24 -25.83
C SER A 21 -26.89 1.53 -25.00
N ARG A 22 -27.62 2.57 -25.37
CA ARG A 22 -27.67 3.87 -24.65
C ARG A 22 -28.67 3.80 -23.50
N GLY A 23 -28.17 3.68 -22.28
CA GLY A 23 -28.80 4.20 -21.07
C GLY A 23 -27.81 5.15 -20.39
N PRO A 24 -28.24 6.23 -19.71
CA PRO A 24 -27.30 7.09 -19.03
C PRO A 24 -26.63 6.28 -17.91
N PRO A 25 -25.28 6.13 -17.90
CA PRO A 25 -24.63 5.52 -16.76
C PRO A 25 -24.90 6.41 -15.55
N LEU A 26 -25.52 5.83 -14.51
CA LEU A 26 -25.51 6.43 -13.19
C LEU A 26 -24.09 6.89 -12.89
N LEU A 27 -23.92 8.11 -12.36
CA LEU A 27 -22.61 8.73 -12.10
C LEU A 27 -21.64 7.79 -11.34
N VAL A 28 -22.19 6.86 -10.57
CA VAL A 28 -21.49 5.81 -9.81
C VAL A 28 -20.92 4.70 -10.71
N SER A 29 -21.57 4.31 -11.81
CA SER A 29 -21.09 3.26 -12.72
C SER A 29 -20.01 3.75 -13.69
N SER A 30 -20.02 5.05 -14.02
CA SER A 30 -19.00 5.70 -14.86
C SER A 30 -17.73 6.10 -14.10
N LEU A 31 -17.78 6.15 -12.76
CA LEU A 31 -16.61 6.34 -11.88
C LEU A 31 -16.04 5.02 -11.33
N ALA A 32 -16.73 3.88 -11.53
CA ALA A 32 -16.27 2.54 -11.16
C ALA A 32 -14.88 2.12 -11.71
N PRO A 33 -14.33 2.75 -12.78
CA PRO A 33 -12.95 2.51 -13.18
C PRO A 33 -11.91 3.31 -12.36
N LEU A 34 -12.30 4.44 -11.73
CA LEU A 34 -11.47 5.25 -10.82
C LEU A 34 -11.48 4.73 -9.38
N THR A 35 -12.42 3.84 -9.02
CA THR A 35 -12.46 3.15 -7.73
C THR A 35 -11.37 2.09 -7.59
N ARG A 36 -10.22 2.18 -8.27
CA ARG A 36 -9.08 1.26 -8.09
C ARG A 36 -8.52 1.23 -6.67
N GLY A 37 -8.76 2.26 -5.86
CA GLY A 37 -8.57 2.19 -4.40
C GLY A 37 -9.37 1.07 -3.73
N PHE A 38 -10.52 0.68 -4.30
CA PHE A 38 -11.30 -0.50 -3.95
C PHE A 38 -10.81 -1.78 -4.66
N CYS A 39 -10.29 -1.69 -5.90
CA CYS A 39 -9.93 -2.86 -6.72
C CYS A 39 -8.48 -3.39 -6.57
N LEU A 40 -7.56 -2.68 -5.90
CA LEU A 40 -6.32 -3.29 -5.40
C LEU A 40 -6.39 -3.46 -3.87
N PRO A 41 -7.07 -4.52 -3.37
CA PRO A 41 -7.18 -4.79 -1.94
C PRO A 41 -5.85 -4.68 -1.23
N SER A 42 -4.77 -5.21 -1.83
CA SER A 42 -3.44 -5.25 -1.23
C SER A 42 -2.94 -3.87 -0.80
N GLY A 43 -3.10 -2.83 -1.62
CA GLY A 43 -2.61 -1.49 -1.29
C GLY A 43 -3.37 -0.85 -0.13
N THR A 44 -4.68 -1.08 -0.04
CA THR A 44 -5.53 -0.59 1.05
C THR A 44 -5.22 -1.31 2.36
N TRP A 45 -5.01 -2.64 2.30
CA TRP A 45 -4.55 -3.40 3.46
C TRP A 45 -3.20 -2.90 3.99
N LEU A 46 -2.24 -2.63 3.10
CA LEU A 46 -0.91 -2.14 3.51
C LEU A 46 -0.96 -0.75 4.17
N LEU A 47 -1.92 0.11 3.78
CA LEU A 47 -2.16 1.39 4.44
C LEU A 47 -2.91 1.23 5.77
N TYR A 48 -3.84 0.27 5.84
CA TYR A 48 -4.71 0.06 7.00
C TYR A 48 -4.01 -0.68 8.16
N LEU A 49 -3.22 -1.71 7.85
CA LEU A 49 -2.64 -2.60 8.86
C LEU A 49 -1.77 -1.87 9.90
N PRO A 50 -0.90 -0.90 9.53
CA PRO A 50 -0.18 -0.09 10.53
C PRO A 50 -1.10 0.63 11.52
N CYS A 51 -2.27 1.11 11.06
CA CYS A 51 -3.29 1.69 11.94
C CYS A 51 -3.82 0.65 12.93
N THR A 52 -4.14 -0.56 12.44
CA THR A 52 -4.66 -1.64 13.28
C THR A 52 -3.68 -2.09 14.35
N TRP A 53 -2.38 -2.18 14.02
CA TRP A 53 -1.34 -2.54 14.97
C TRP A 53 -1.26 -1.52 16.11
N SER A 54 -1.31 -0.25 15.74
CA SER A 54 -1.21 0.85 16.68
C SER A 54 -2.44 0.95 17.60
N VAL A 55 -3.65 0.85 17.04
CA VAL A 55 -4.90 0.78 17.81
C VAL A 55 -4.90 -0.43 18.74
N GLY A 56 -4.42 -1.59 18.28
CA GLY A 56 -4.34 -2.80 19.10
C GLY A 56 -3.32 -2.72 20.24
N LEU A 57 -2.14 -2.13 19.99
CA LEU A 57 -1.12 -1.94 21.02
C LEU A 57 -1.51 -0.87 22.05
N ALA A 58 -2.33 0.10 21.66
CA ALA A 58 -2.82 1.17 22.52
C ALA A 58 -4.05 0.78 23.38
N ALA A 59 -4.67 -0.37 23.09
CA ALA A 59 -5.79 -0.88 23.84
C ALA A 59 -5.41 -1.17 25.30
N GLU A 60 -6.38 -1.09 26.21
CA GLU A 60 -6.15 -1.42 27.62
C GLU A 60 -5.77 -2.92 27.78
N PRO A 61 -4.92 -3.28 28.76
CA PRO A 61 -4.60 -4.68 29.06
C PRO A 61 -5.85 -5.55 29.22
N GLY A 62 -5.87 -6.74 28.64
CA GLY A 62 -7.01 -7.66 28.68
C GLY A 62 -8.19 -7.30 27.77
N CYS A 63 -8.15 -6.14 27.09
CA CYS A 63 -9.23 -5.67 26.23
C CYS A 63 -8.95 -5.90 24.74
N LEU A 64 -10.03 -6.09 23.98
CA LEU A 64 -9.98 -6.05 22.51
C LEU A 64 -9.75 -4.61 22.01
N PRO A 65 -9.17 -4.44 20.80
CA PRO A 65 -9.03 -3.13 20.20
C PRO A 65 -10.40 -2.48 19.93
N ASP A 66 -10.46 -1.15 19.99
CA ASP A 66 -11.68 -0.38 19.75
C ASP A 66 -12.19 -0.59 18.31
N TRP A 67 -13.34 -1.24 18.17
CA TRP A 67 -13.96 -1.55 16.89
C TRP A 67 -14.39 -0.31 16.10
N HIS A 68 -14.79 0.76 16.78
CA HIS A 68 -15.17 2.01 16.14
C HIS A 68 -13.94 2.68 15.51
N MET A 69 -12.81 2.72 16.22
CA MET A 69 -11.54 3.22 15.68
C MET A 69 -11.04 2.34 14.54
N LEU A 70 -11.05 1.01 14.68
CA LEU A 70 -10.71 0.10 13.59
C LEU A 70 -11.55 0.38 12.33
N SER A 71 -12.84 0.65 12.50
CA SER A 71 -13.76 0.97 11.39
C SER A 71 -13.45 2.33 10.76
N LEU A 72 -13.26 3.37 11.57
CA LEU A 72 -12.90 4.72 11.10
C LEU A 72 -11.59 4.71 10.31
N PHE A 73 -10.54 4.06 10.83
CA PHE A 73 -9.27 3.92 10.12
C PHE A 73 -9.41 3.07 8.86
N GLY A 74 -10.32 2.08 8.84
CA GLY A 74 -10.62 1.28 7.65
C GLY A 74 -11.26 2.13 6.54
N ILE A 75 -12.27 2.92 6.88
CA ILE A 75 -12.91 3.88 5.96
C ILE A 75 -11.88 4.91 5.47
N GLY A 76 -11.10 5.47 6.39
CA GLY A 76 -10.03 6.41 6.08
C GLY A 76 -8.98 5.82 5.12
N ALA A 77 -8.56 4.57 5.33
CA ALA A 77 -7.59 3.90 4.45
C ALA A 77 -8.16 3.67 3.04
N VAL A 78 -9.42 3.28 2.91
CA VAL A 78 -10.10 3.15 1.61
C VAL A 78 -10.15 4.49 0.88
N LEU A 79 -10.57 5.55 1.56
CA LEU A 79 -10.67 6.89 0.99
C LEU A 79 -9.31 7.45 0.58
N MET A 80 -8.31 7.38 1.47
CA MET A 80 -6.97 7.93 1.23
C MET A 80 -6.18 7.12 0.19
N ARG A 81 -6.32 5.78 0.17
CA ARG A 81 -5.74 4.96 -0.90
C ARG A 81 -6.40 5.28 -2.24
N GLY A 82 -7.72 5.43 -2.25
CA GLY A 82 -8.46 5.89 -3.42
C GLY A 82 -7.96 7.25 -3.93
N ALA A 83 -7.84 8.25 -3.06
CA ALA A 83 -7.34 9.58 -3.41
C ALA A 83 -5.91 9.52 -3.97
N GLY A 84 -5.02 8.75 -3.34
CA GLY A 84 -3.65 8.56 -3.83
C GLY A 84 -3.60 7.91 -5.21
N CYS A 85 -4.45 6.92 -5.48
CA CYS A 85 -4.58 6.31 -6.81
C CYS A 85 -5.10 7.33 -7.84
N THR A 86 -6.12 8.12 -7.49
CA THR A 86 -6.67 9.17 -8.38
C THR A 86 -5.59 10.21 -8.73
N ILE A 87 -4.81 10.67 -7.76
CA ILE A 87 -3.69 11.62 -7.98
C ILE A 87 -2.64 10.99 -8.90
N ASN A 88 -2.24 9.74 -8.64
CA ASN A 88 -1.27 9.04 -9.49
C ASN A 88 -1.78 8.92 -10.93
N ASP A 89 -3.03 8.47 -11.14
CA ASP A 89 -3.59 8.33 -12.49
C ASP A 89 -3.73 9.69 -13.21
N MET A 90 -3.98 10.78 -12.48
CA MET A 90 -4.01 12.14 -13.05
C MET A 90 -2.62 12.61 -13.49
N TRP A 91 -1.58 12.38 -12.69
CA TRP A 91 -0.21 12.82 -12.97
C TRP A 91 0.53 11.93 -13.97
N ASP A 92 0.25 10.62 -13.93
CA ASP A 92 0.93 9.62 -14.75
C ASP A 92 0.18 9.35 -16.07
N ARG A 93 -0.97 9.99 -16.32
CA ARG A 93 -1.80 9.87 -17.55
C ARG A 93 -1.00 9.82 -18.85
N GLY A 94 -0.02 10.71 -19.01
CA GLY A 94 0.80 10.78 -20.23
C GLY A 94 1.78 9.62 -20.39
N TYR A 95 2.27 9.08 -19.27
CA TYR A 95 3.15 7.92 -19.23
C TYR A 95 2.35 6.62 -19.37
N ASP A 96 1.21 6.53 -18.68
CA ASP A 96 0.35 5.35 -18.70
C ASP A 96 -0.17 5.03 -20.10
N LYS A 97 -0.41 6.04 -20.94
CA LYS A 97 -0.73 5.85 -22.37
C LYS A 97 0.35 5.09 -23.16
N LYS A 98 1.61 5.13 -22.72
CA LYS A 98 2.76 4.56 -23.43
C LYS A 98 3.12 3.15 -22.96
N VAL A 99 2.53 2.67 -21.85
CA VAL A 99 2.85 1.38 -21.25
C VAL A 99 1.69 0.41 -21.47
N ALA A 100 1.95 -0.73 -22.11
CA ALA A 100 0.90 -1.68 -22.51
C ALA A 100 -0.01 -2.13 -21.35
N ARG A 101 0.55 -2.29 -20.14
CA ARG A 101 -0.18 -2.66 -18.93
C ARG A 101 -1.13 -1.58 -18.41
N THR A 102 -0.76 -0.31 -18.56
CA THR A 102 -1.49 0.82 -17.95
C THR A 102 -2.23 1.68 -18.97
N ALA A 103 -2.07 1.42 -20.27
CA ALA A 103 -2.75 2.11 -21.35
C ALA A 103 -4.29 2.00 -21.27
N SER A 104 -4.81 0.92 -20.69
CA SER A 104 -6.24 0.70 -20.45
C SER A 104 -6.78 1.39 -19.20
N ARG A 105 -5.97 2.19 -18.49
CA ARG A 105 -6.45 3.01 -17.37
C ARG A 105 -7.48 4.03 -17.87
N PRO A 106 -8.60 4.26 -17.16
CA PRO A 106 -9.68 5.12 -17.65
C PRO A 106 -9.25 6.56 -17.98
N LEU A 107 -8.35 7.15 -17.18
CA LEU A 107 -7.77 8.47 -17.47
C LEU A 107 -6.80 8.43 -18.67
N ALA A 108 -6.04 7.34 -18.83
CA ALA A 108 -5.13 7.14 -19.95
C ALA A 108 -5.88 6.87 -21.27
N ALA A 109 -6.90 6.00 -21.23
CA ALA A 109 -7.80 5.66 -22.33
C ALA A 109 -8.68 6.85 -22.76
N GLY A 110 -8.93 7.80 -21.86
CA GLY A 110 -9.77 8.97 -22.12
C GLY A 110 -11.25 8.75 -21.81
N ASP A 111 -11.60 7.63 -21.17
CA ASP A 111 -12.96 7.30 -20.73
C ASP A 111 -13.51 8.29 -19.69
N ILE A 112 -12.60 8.92 -18.92
CA ILE A 112 -12.93 9.89 -17.87
C ILE A 112 -12.09 11.16 -18.08
N SER A 113 -12.73 12.32 -17.93
CA SER A 113 -12.04 13.62 -18.04
C SER A 113 -11.24 13.96 -16.78
N THR A 114 -10.19 14.76 -16.93
CA THR A 114 -9.40 15.26 -15.79
C THR A 114 -10.26 16.00 -14.76
N PHE A 115 -11.30 16.72 -15.22
CA PHE A 115 -12.21 17.44 -14.35
C PHE A 115 -13.11 16.50 -13.52
N GLN A 116 -13.60 15.41 -14.10
CA GLN A 116 -14.34 14.38 -13.37
C GLN A 116 -13.47 13.70 -12.31
N ALA A 117 -12.22 13.38 -12.65
CA ALA A 117 -11.26 12.84 -11.68
C ALA A 117 -10.96 13.84 -10.54
N PHE A 118 -10.88 15.13 -10.83
CA PHE A 118 -10.71 16.18 -9.83
C PHE A 118 -11.90 16.28 -8.87
N ILE A 119 -13.15 16.24 -9.38
CA ILE A 119 -14.35 16.22 -8.52
C ILE A 119 -14.36 14.96 -7.63
N PHE A 120 -14.04 13.80 -8.20
CA PHE A 120 -13.96 12.55 -7.45
C PHE A 120 -12.91 12.60 -6.35
N LEU A 121 -11.71 13.12 -6.65
CA LEU A 121 -10.65 13.36 -5.68
C LEU A 121 -11.12 14.30 -4.56
N GLY A 122 -11.79 15.41 -4.91
CA GLY A 122 -12.37 16.34 -3.94
C GLY A 122 -13.33 15.63 -2.98
N GLY A 123 -14.24 14.81 -3.49
CA GLY A 123 -15.16 14.00 -2.67
C GLY A 123 -14.43 13.03 -1.74
N GLN A 124 -13.42 12.31 -2.24
CA GLN A 124 -12.61 11.40 -1.41
C GLN A 124 -11.89 12.13 -0.27
N LEU A 125 -11.26 13.27 -0.57
CA LEU A 125 -10.53 14.07 0.41
C LEU A 125 -11.48 14.74 1.43
N SER A 126 -12.65 15.21 1.01
CA SER A 126 -13.66 15.76 1.91
C SER A 126 -14.17 14.71 2.89
N LEU A 127 -14.47 13.49 2.43
CA LEU A 127 -14.87 12.40 3.31
C LEU A 127 -13.73 11.96 4.24
N ALA A 128 -12.49 11.90 3.73
CA ALA A 128 -11.33 11.59 4.57
C ALA A 128 -11.08 12.66 5.64
N LEU A 129 -11.33 13.93 5.31
CA LEU A 129 -11.30 15.03 6.27
C LEU A 129 -12.38 14.87 7.34
N CYS A 130 -13.61 14.46 6.99
CA CYS A 130 -14.65 14.16 7.98
C CYS A 130 -14.20 13.06 8.96
N VAL A 131 -13.55 12.00 8.46
CA VAL A 131 -12.97 10.95 9.31
C VAL A 131 -11.90 11.54 10.25
N LEU A 132 -10.98 12.36 9.72
CA LEU A 132 -9.93 12.99 10.52
C LEU A 132 -10.51 13.90 11.62
N LEU A 133 -11.48 14.74 11.28
CA LEU A 133 -12.15 15.65 12.21
C LEU A 133 -13.01 14.93 13.26
N SER A 134 -13.29 13.64 13.06
CA SER A 134 -13.98 12.80 14.05
C SER A 134 -13.02 12.25 15.13
N LEU A 135 -11.70 12.48 14.99
CA LEU A 135 -10.70 12.08 15.97
C LEU A 135 -10.46 13.17 17.02
N ASN A 136 -9.69 12.85 18.06
CA ASN A 136 -9.29 13.85 19.05
C ASN A 136 -8.33 14.91 18.46
N TYR A 137 -8.26 16.07 19.13
CA TYR A 137 -7.49 17.23 18.67
C TYR A 137 -6.01 16.90 18.38
N TYR A 138 -5.37 16.13 19.25
CA TYR A 138 -3.98 15.71 19.05
C TYR A 138 -3.82 14.93 17.73
N SER A 139 -4.74 14.00 17.47
CA SER A 139 -4.74 13.18 16.25
C SER A 139 -5.05 14.00 15.00
N ILE A 140 -5.90 15.03 15.10
CA ILE A 140 -6.16 15.97 14.00
C ILE A 140 -4.87 16.71 13.61
N VAL A 141 -4.16 17.26 14.60
CA VAL A 141 -2.90 17.98 14.38
C VAL A 141 -1.84 17.03 13.81
N LEU A 142 -1.69 15.84 14.41
CA LEU A 142 -0.74 14.83 13.97
C LEU A 142 -1.05 14.31 12.55
N GLY A 143 -2.33 14.16 12.20
CA GLY A 143 -2.77 13.74 10.88
C GLY A 143 -2.49 14.81 9.83
N THR A 144 -2.75 16.07 10.17
CA THR A 144 -2.43 17.22 9.31
C THR A 144 -0.92 17.33 9.05
N ALA A 145 -0.08 16.98 10.04
CA ALA A 145 1.37 16.96 9.89
C ALA A 145 1.89 15.94 8.87
N SER A 146 1.07 14.98 8.43
CA SER A 146 1.43 14.05 7.35
C SER A 146 1.34 14.65 5.95
N LEU A 147 0.59 15.76 5.77
CA LEU A 147 0.31 16.33 4.45
C LEU A 147 1.55 16.67 3.63
N PRO A 148 2.64 17.23 4.20
CA PRO A 148 3.87 17.46 3.46
C PRO A 148 4.43 16.17 2.82
N LEU A 149 4.37 15.03 3.54
CA LEU A 149 4.83 13.75 3.01
C LEU A 149 3.93 13.23 1.89
N VAL A 150 2.61 13.34 2.07
CA VAL A 150 1.60 12.93 1.07
C VAL A 150 1.77 13.72 -0.24
N ILE A 151 2.00 15.03 -0.14
CA ILE A 151 2.16 15.93 -1.29
C ILE A 151 3.50 15.69 -2.00
N THR A 152 4.56 15.45 -1.25
CA THR A 152 5.91 15.31 -1.81
C THR A 152 6.16 13.93 -2.42
N TYR A 153 5.57 12.86 -1.87
CA TYR A 153 5.79 11.49 -2.31
C TYR A 153 5.72 11.27 -3.84
N PRO A 154 4.68 11.74 -4.57
CA PRO A 154 4.58 11.45 -6.01
C PRO A 154 5.70 12.11 -6.84
N LEU A 155 6.41 13.11 -6.31
CA LEU A 155 7.57 13.73 -6.94
C LEU A 155 8.86 12.93 -6.70
N MET A 156 8.91 12.11 -5.66
CA MET A 156 10.14 11.42 -5.22
C MET A 156 10.69 10.47 -6.28
N LYS A 157 9.80 9.81 -7.04
CA LYS A 157 10.16 8.90 -8.14
C LYS A 157 11.02 9.57 -9.24
N ARG A 158 10.99 10.91 -9.30
CA ARG A 158 11.72 11.71 -10.30
C ARG A 158 13.03 12.28 -9.77
N ILE A 159 13.14 12.48 -8.46
CA ILE A 159 14.31 13.14 -7.86
C ILE A 159 15.31 12.15 -7.23
N THR A 160 14.84 11.05 -6.65
CA THR A 160 15.66 10.13 -5.85
C THR A 160 15.47 8.67 -6.26
N TYR A 161 16.47 7.83 -5.99
CA TYR A 161 16.37 6.37 -6.06
C TYR A 161 15.70 5.74 -4.84
N TRP A 162 15.24 6.55 -3.88
CA TRP A 162 14.58 6.10 -2.65
C TRP A 162 13.10 6.53 -2.52
N PRO A 163 12.26 6.51 -3.57
CA PRO A 163 10.85 6.86 -3.42
C PRO A 163 10.12 5.90 -2.46
N GLN A 164 10.56 4.65 -2.35
CA GLN A 164 10.06 3.65 -1.41
C GLN A 164 10.20 4.09 0.05
N LEU A 165 11.27 4.81 0.39
CA LEU A 165 11.46 5.33 1.76
C LEU A 165 10.40 6.39 2.08
N VAL A 166 10.17 7.33 1.16
CA VAL A 166 9.17 8.38 1.35
C VAL A 166 7.76 7.80 1.32
N LEU A 167 7.51 6.78 0.50
CA LEU A 167 6.26 6.01 0.56
C LEU A 167 6.09 5.38 1.94
N GLY A 168 7.13 4.75 2.48
CA GLY A 168 7.11 4.15 3.81
C GLY A 168 6.77 5.16 4.90
N LEU A 169 7.35 6.36 4.85
CA LEU A 169 7.01 7.44 5.77
C LEU A 169 5.52 7.81 5.67
N THR A 170 5.00 7.95 4.46
CA THR A 170 3.60 8.31 4.23
C THR A 170 2.63 7.20 4.65
N PHE A 171 2.89 5.94 4.26
CA PHE A 171 1.98 4.82 4.46
C PHE A 171 1.87 4.38 5.92
N ASN A 172 2.95 4.54 6.68
CA ASN A 172 2.98 4.07 8.05
C ASN A 172 2.57 5.13 9.06
N TRP A 173 2.17 6.34 8.63
CA TRP A 173 1.71 7.40 9.54
C TRP A 173 0.55 6.96 10.44
N GLY A 174 -0.25 6.00 9.96
CA GLY A 174 -1.27 5.29 10.73
C GLY A 174 -0.77 4.64 12.02
N ALA A 175 0.51 4.24 12.07
CA ALA A 175 1.15 3.71 13.27
C ALA A 175 1.27 4.74 14.40
N LEU A 176 1.34 6.04 14.08
CA LEU A 176 1.33 7.12 15.06
C LEU A 176 -0.11 7.53 15.40
N LEU A 177 -0.95 7.69 14.36
CA LEU A 177 -2.34 8.11 14.52
C LEU A 177 -3.21 7.12 15.28
N GLY A 178 -3.02 5.81 15.09
CA GLY A 178 -3.82 4.79 15.77
C GLY A 178 -3.70 4.88 17.30
N TRP A 179 -2.48 5.06 17.79
CA TRP A 179 -2.20 5.18 19.22
C TRP A 179 -2.74 6.48 19.77
N SER A 180 -2.48 7.60 19.09
CA SER A 180 -2.99 8.89 19.53
C SER A 180 -4.50 8.97 19.50
N ALA A 181 -5.17 8.26 18.59
CA ALA A 181 -6.62 8.20 18.51
C ALA A 181 -7.23 7.56 19.78
N ILE A 182 -6.56 6.54 20.33
CA ILE A 182 -7.00 5.82 21.53
C ILE A 182 -6.59 6.54 22.82
N ARG A 183 -5.33 6.99 22.92
CA ARG A 183 -4.75 7.52 24.17
C ARG A 183 -4.79 9.04 24.29
N GLY A 184 -5.15 9.75 23.22
CA GLY A 184 -5.13 11.22 23.15
C GLY A 184 -3.74 11.85 23.03
N SER A 185 -2.68 11.05 23.01
CA SER A 185 -1.28 11.46 22.83
C SER A 185 -0.45 10.28 22.31
N CYS A 186 0.75 10.54 21.76
CA CYS A 186 1.69 9.48 21.37
C CYS A 186 2.63 9.12 22.52
N GLU A 187 2.69 7.83 22.87
CA GLU A 187 3.78 7.28 23.67
C GLU A 187 4.96 7.00 22.72
N TRP A 188 5.87 7.98 22.59
CA TRP A 188 6.91 7.95 21.55
C TRP A 188 7.88 6.75 21.67
N SER A 189 8.07 6.24 22.89
CA SER A 189 8.86 5.03 23.14
C SER A 189 8.30 3.79 22.41
N VAL A 190 6.98 3.74 22.18
CA VAL A 190 6.30 2.63 21.48
C VAL A 190 6.00 3.01 20.03
N CYS A 191 5.48 4.22 19.82
CA CYS A 191 5.00 4.68 18.52
C CYS A 191 6.12 4.82 17.49
N LEU A 192 7.30 5.34 17.89
CA LEU A 192 8.40 5.58 16.96
C LEU A 192 9.04 4.29 16.46
N PRO A 193 9.35 3.27 17.31
CA PRO A 193 9.80 1.98 16.82
C PRO A 193 8.74 1.25 15.98
N LEU A 194 7.44 1.34 16.34
CA LEU A 194 6.37 0.76 15.52
C LEU A 194 6.30 1.42 14.12
N TYR A 195 6.39 2.74 14.08
CA TYR A 195 6.44 3.49 12.83
C TYR A 195 7.65 3.12 11.98
N LEU A 196 8.84 3.05 12.59
CA LEU A 196 10.07 2.61 11.92
C LEU A 196 9.94 1.18 11.38
N ALA A 197 9.35 0.26 12.14
CA ALA A 197 9.07 -1.09 11.69
C ALA A 197 8.20 -1.10 10.43
N GLY A 198 7.14 -0.29 10.41
CA GLY A 198 6.30 -0.10 9.24
C GLY A 198 7.06 0.47 8.03
N VAL A 199 7.89 1.50 8.23
CA VAL A 199 8.70 2.09 7.15
C VAL A 199 9.66 1.06 6.55
N MET A 200 10.35 0.29 7.40
CA MET A 200 11.23 -0.80 6.96
C MET A 200 10.46 -1.88 6.22
N TRP A 201 9.26 -2.22 6.69
CA TRP A 201 8.37 -3.16 6.00
C TRP A 201 7.97 -2.67 4.61
N THR A 202 7.64 -1.39 4.46
CA THR A 202 7.38 -0.77 3.15
C THR A 202 8.59 -0.83 2.23
N LEU A 203 9.79 -0.58 2.74
CA LEU A 203 11.01 -0.76 1.96
C LEU A 203 11.16 -2.21 1.48
N VAL A 204 10.74 -3.21 2.26
CA VAL A 204 10.76 -4.61 1.83
C VAL A 204 9.76 -4.84 0.68
N TYR A 205 8.47 -4.67 0.93
CA TYR A 205 7.45 -5.07 -0.05
C TYR A 205 7.45 -4.19 -1.30
N ASP A 206 7.73 -2.89 -1.17
CA ASP A 206 7.62 -1.95 -2.28
C ASP A 206 8.87 -1.96 -3.17
N THR A 207 10.03 -2.34 -2.62
CA THR A 207 11.22 -2.65 -3.44
C THR A 207 11.00 -3.93 -4.26
N ILE A 208 10.36 -4.96 -3.69
CA ILE A 208 9.97 -6.16 -4.44
C ILE A 208 8.97 -5.78 -5.55
N TYR A 209 7.97 -4.96 -5.22
CA TYR A 209 7.01 -4.48 -6.21
C TYR A 209 7.68 -3.67 -7.33
N ALA A 210 8.66 -2.83 -7.02
CA ALA A 210 9.37 -2.04 -8.02
C ALA A 210 10.17 -2.89 -9.03
N HIS A 211 10.59 -4.11 -8.68
CA HIS A 211 11.19 -5.03 -9.65
C HIS A 211 10.20 -5.50 -10.73
N GLN A 212 8.89 -5.45 -10.45
CA GLN A 212 7.85 -5.79 -11.42
C GLN A 212 7.86 -4.86 -12.64
N ASP A 213 8.14 -3.57 -12.43
CA ASP A 213 8.09 -2.51 -13.44
C ASP A 213 9.49 -2.04 -13.89
N LYS A 214 10.56 -2.72 -13.44
CA LYS A 214 11.98 -2.35 -13.67
C LYS A 214 12.32 -2.01 -15.12
N ARG A 215 11.81 -2.78 -16.08
CA ARG A 215 12.10 -2.56 -17.52
C ARG A 215 11.45 -1.30 -18.06
N ASP A 216 10.20 -1.06 -17.70
CA ASP A 216 9.44 0.12 -18.12
C ASP A 216 9.97 1.38 -17.43
N ASP A 217 10.34 1.28 -16.16
CA ASP A 217 10.95 2.37 -15.38
C ASP A 217 12.25 2.87 -16.00
N ILE A 218 13.11 1.96 -16.50
CA ILE A 218 14.36 2.32 -17.20
C ILE A 218 14.06 3.12 -18.47
N ILE A 219 13.08 2.69 -19.25
CA ILE A 219 12.71 3.34 -20.52
C ILE A 219 12.17 4.75 -20.27
N ILE A 220 11.42 4.93 -19.18
CA ILE A 220 10.74 6.19 -18.85
C ILE A 220 11.64 7.10 -17.97
N GLY A 221 12.76 6.59 -17.47
CA GLY A 221 13.71 7.34 -16.63
C GLY A 221 13.22 7.53 -15.19
N VAL A 222 12.32 6.66 -14.71
CA VAL A 222 11.85 6.66 -13.32
C VAL A 222 12.89 5.96 -12.44
N LYS A 223 13.13 6.51 -11.25
CA LYS A 223 14.12 5.99 -10.30
C LYS A 223 13.42 5.17 -9.21
N SER A 224 14.04 4.09 -8.77
CA SER A 224 13.53 3.22 -7.69
C SER A 224 14.65 2.48 -6.96
N THR A 225 14.38 1.99 -5.76
CA THR A 225 15.34 1.17 -5.00
C THR A 225 15.71 -0.12 -5.74
N ALA A 226 14.78 -0.70 -6.51
CA ALA A 226 15.04 -1.84 -7.39
C ALA A 226 16.15 -1.56 -8.41
N LEU A 227 16.16 -0.36 -9.01
CA LEU A 227 17.21 0.08 -9.94
C LEU A 227 18.54 0.38 -9.24
N GLN A 228 18.48 0.88 -8.00
CA GLN A 228 19.67 1.18 -7.21
C GLN A 228 20.36 -0.09 -6.71
N PHE A 229 19.61 -1.06 -6.20
CA PHE A 229 20.16 -2.27 -5.58
C PHE A 229 20.49 -3.37 -6.57
N LYS A 230 19.83 -3.40 -7.75
CA LYS A 230 20.10 -4.39 -8.80
C LYS A 230 20.10 -5.82 -8.22
N GLU A 231 21.19 -6.56 -8.38
CA GLU A 231 21.35 -7.94 -7.90
C GLU A 231 21.49 -8.05 -6.37
N ASP A 232 21.93 -6.98 -5.69
CA ASP A 232 22.10 -6.96 -4.23
C ASP A 232 20.77 -6.79 -3.48
N THR A 233 19.64 -6.74 -4.20
CA THR A 233 18.30 -6.52 -3.63
C THR A 233 18.03 -7.43 -2.44
N LYS A 234 18.29 -8.74 -2.52
CA LYS A 234 18.00 -9.68 -1.42
C LYS A 234 18.75 -9.34 -0.13
N GLN A 235 19.98 -8.82 -0.22
CA GLN A 235 20.77 -8.43 0.95
C GLN A 235 20.15 -7.21 1.64
N TRP A 236 19.76 -6.20 0.85
CA TRP A 236 19.07 -5.01 1.37
C TRP A 236 17.71 -5.35 1.99
N LEU A 237 16.92 -6.21 1.34
CA LEU A 237 15.65 -6.69 1.90
C LEU A 237 15.85 -7.43 3.22
N GLY A 238 16.93 -8.22 3.34
CA GLY A 238 17.32 -8.86 4.60
C GLY A 238 17.64 -7.85 5.70
N GLY A 239 18.40 -6.81 5.38
CA GLY A 239 18.71 -5.72 6.31
C GLY A 239 17.47 -4.96 6.78
N PHE A 240 16.55 -4.60 5.87
CA PHE A 240 15.29 -3.95 6.24
C PHE A 240 14.39 -4.86 7.06
N SER A 241 14.33 -6.16 6.74
CA SER A 241 13.56 -7.14 7.53
C SER A 241 14.12 -7.27 8.94
N LEU A 242 15.45 -7.31 9.10
CA LEU A 242 16.06 -7.32 10.43
C LEU A 242 15.74 -6.03 11.21
N ALA A 243 15.88 -4.87 10.57
CA ALA A 243 15.55 -3.58 11.19
C ALA A 243 14.07 -3.49 11.59
N MET A 244 13.16 -4.02 10.76
CA MET A 244 11.74 -4.15 11.07
C MET A 244 11.53 -4.99 12.33
N LEU A 245 12.10 -6.20 12.38
CA LEU A 245 11.92 -7.13 13.52
C LEU A 245 12.49 -6.55 14.82
N LEU A 246 13.67 -5.93 14.78
CA LEU A 246 14.25 -5.26 15.95
C LEU A 246 13.35 -4.13 16.44
N SER A 247 12.81 -3.32 15.53
CA SER A 247 11.93 -2.20 15.88
C SER A 247 10.61 -2.68 16.48
N LEU A 248 10.07 -3.81 16.00
CA LEU A 248 8.90 -4.47 16.61
C LEU A 248 9.22 -4.99 18.02
N CYS A 249 10.36 -5.67 18.21
CA CYS A 249 10.77 -6.12 19.54
C CYS A 249 10.89 -4.95 20.53
N ILE A 250 11.50 -3.83 20.11
CA ILE A 250 11.61 -2.61 20.93
C ILE A 250 10.22 -2.04 21.27
N ALA A 251 9.32 -1.92 20.27
CA ALA A 251 7.95 -1.46 20.51
C ALA A 251 7.21 -2.36 21.52
N GLY A 252 7.30 -3.68 21.35
CA GLY A 252 6.69 -4.66 22.24
C GLY A 252 7.24 -4.59 23.67
N MET A 253 8.56 -4.47 23.83
CA MET A 253 9.20 -4.30 25.14
C MET A 253 8.72 -3.03 25.84
N ASN A 254 8.65 -1.90 25.12
CA ASN A 254 8.26 -0.61 25.69
C ASN A 254 6.78 -0.54 26.08
N CYS A 255 5.92 -1.42 25.55
CA CYS A 255 4.52 -1.55 25.99
C CYS A 255 4.22 -2.85 26.75
N ASN A 256 5.25 -3.52 27.28
CA ASN A 256 5.15 -4.76 28.06
C ASN A 256 4.30 -5.85 27.38
N GLN A 257 4.55 -6.10 26.09
CA GLN A 257 3.87 -7.18 25.37
C GLN A 257 4.22 -8.56 25.91
N THR A 258 3.33 -9.52 25.64
CA THR A 258 3.42 -10.88 26.16
C THR A 258 3.84 -11.88 25.07
N PHE A 259 3.95 -13.15 25.44
CA PHE A 259 4.45 -14.21 24.57
C PHE A 259 3.74 -14.32 23.20
N PRO A 260 2.40 -14.25 23.08
CA PRO A 260 1.72 -14.32 21.78
C PRO A 260 2.21 -13.27 20.78
N TYR A 261 2.51 -12.05 21.23
CA TYR A 261 3.06 -10.99 20.38
C TYR A 261 4.41 -11.39 19.79
N TYR A 262 5.36 -11.82 20.63
CA TYR A 262 6.69 -12.23 20.18
C TYR A 262 6.67 -13.48 19.30
N SER A 263 5.73 -14.39 19.53
CA SER A 263 5.49 -15.54 18.65
C SER A 263 5.07 -15.10 17.24
N ALA A 264 4.22 -14.06 17.14
CA ALA A 264 3.82 -13.49 15.86
C ALA A 264 4.95 -12.72 15.18
N VAL A 265 5.79 -12.00 15.94
CA VAL A 265 7.01 -11.36 15.41
C VAL A 265 7.96 -12.42 14.83
N ALA A 266 8.16 -13.54 15.52
CA ALA A 266 8.96 -14.66 15.00
C ALA A 266 8.35 -15.27 13.72
N ALA A 267 7.03 -15.46 13.69
CA ALA A 267 6.31 -15.95 12.49
C ALA A 267 6.44 -14.98 11.30
N VAL A 268 6.35 -13.67 11.55
CA VAL A 268 6.61 -12.62 10.55
C VAL A 268 8.05 -12.72 10.04
N GLY A 269 9.02 -12.89 10.93
CA GLY A 269 10.42 -13.06 10.54
C GLY A 269 10.64 -14.28 9.65
N ALA A 270 10.06 -15.43 9.99
CA ALA A 270 10.10 -16.63 9.17
C ALA A 270 9.42 -16.43 7.80
N HIS A 271 8.28 -15.74 7.77
CA HIS A 271 7.59 -15.42 6.52
C HIS A 271 8.42 -14.51 5.60
N LEU A 272 9.01 -13.45 6.15
CA LEU A 272 9.88 -12.54 5.39
C LEU A 272 11.15 -13.25 4.90
N ALA A 273 11.79 -14.05 5.74
CA ALA A 273 12.96 -14.83 5.35
C ALA A 273 12.64 -15.80 4.20
N HIS A 274 11.51 -16.51 4.28
CA HIS A 274 11.06 -17.38 3.19
C HIS A 274 10.74 -16.60 1.92
N GLN A 275 10.07 -15.44 2.06
CA GLN A 275 9.75 -14.54 0.94
C GLN A 275 11.02 -14.08 0.21
N ILE A 276 12.03 -13.62 0.96
CA ILE A 276 13.31 -13.11 0.40
C ILE A 276 14.14 -14.23 -0.20
N TYR A 277 14.22 -15.39 0.46
CA TYR A 277 14.97 -16.55 -0.03
C TYR A 277 14.45 -17.01 -1.40
N THR A 278 13.14 -17.19 -1.52
CA THR A 278 12.47 -17.70 -2.72
C THR A 278 12.19 -16.64 -3.80
N LEU A 279 12.45 -15.36 -3.54
CA LEU A 279 12.19 -14.28 -4.48
C LEU A 279 13.01 -14.42 -5.75
N ASP A 280 12.36 -14.31 -6.90
CA ASP A 280 12.99 -14.12 -8.21
C ASP A 280 12.69 -12.69 -8.72
N ILE A 281 13.71 -11.82 -8.70
CA ILE A 281 13.57 -10.40 -9.07
C ILE A 281 13.37 -10.17 -10.57
N ASP A 282 13.71 -11.15 -11.41
CA ASP A 282 13.58 -11.04 -12.86
C ASP A 282 12.24 -11.57 -13.38
N LYS A 283 11.41 -12.12 -12.47
CA LYS A 283 10.08 -12.66 -12.78
C LYS A 283 8.98 -11.76 -12.20
N PRO A 284 8.37 -10.85 -13.00
CA PRO A 284 7.34 -9.90 -12.53
C PRO A 284 6.16 -10.55 -11.80
N GLU A 285 5.76 -11.75 -12.21
CA GLU A 285 4.68 -12.51 -11.55
C GLU A 285 5.05 -12.96 -10.14
N ASP A 286 6.32 -13.33 -9.90
CA ASP A 286 6.78 -13.72 -8.56
C ASP A 286 6.84 -12.47 -7.64
N CYS A 287 7.40 -11.36 -8.15
CA CYS A 287 7.39 -10.07 -7.47
C CYS A 287 5.97 -9.66 -7.03
N TRP A 288 4.99 -9.78 -7.92
CA TRP A 288 3.58 -9.48 -7.58
C TRP A 288 3.03 -10.41 -6.49
N LYS A 289 3.29 -11.72 -6.58
CA LYS A 289 2.86 -12.70 -5.57
C LYS A 289 3.47 -12.39 -4.20
N LYS A 290 4.77 -12.08 -4.15
CA LYS A 290 5.45 -11.69 -2.90
C LYS A 290 4.90 -10.38 -2.34
N PHE A 291 4.72 -9.36 -3.18
CA PHE A 291 4.07 -8.10 -2.78
C PHE A 291 2.68 -8.36 -2.18
N ALA A 292 1.82 -9.10 -2.86
CA ALA A 292 0.47 -9.40 -2.38
C ALA A 292 0.47 -10.21 -1.07
N SER A 293 1.45 -11.12 -0.88
CA SER A 293 1.58 -11.91 0.35
C SER A 293 1.90 -11.07 1.58
N ASN A 294 2.38 -9.82 1.43
CA ASN A 294 2.65 -8.95 2.58
C ASN A 294 1.38 -8.61 3.36
N ARG A 295 0.17 -8.69 2.78
CA ARG A 295 -1.06 -8.62 3.59
C ARG A 295 -1.02 -9.60 4.77
N THR A 296 -0.48 -10.80 4.57
CA THR A 296 -0.33 -11.82 5.61
C THR A 296 0.58 -11.37 6.74
N VAL A 297 1.68 -10.67 6.44
CA VAL A 297 2.59 -10.12 7.46
C VAL A 297 1.83 -9.23 8.43
N GLY A 298 1.04 -8.28 7.92
CA GLY A 298 0.33 -7.37 8.81
C GLY A 298 -0.86 -7.99 9.52
N VAL A 299 -1.53 -8.98 8.92
CA VAL A 299 -2.58 -9.74 9.61
C VAL A 299 -1.99 -10.59 10.74
N LEU A 300 -0.87 -11.30 10.49
CA LEU A 300 -0.17 -12.09 11.51
C LEU A 300 0.24 -11.23 12.70
N LEU A 301 0.84 -10.06 12.43
CA LEU A 301 1.25 -9.14 13.48
C LEU A 301 0.04 -8.60 14.26
N PHE A 302 -1.04 -8.22 13.58
CA PHE A 302 -2.26 -7.73 14.25
C PHE A 302 -2.87 -8.80 15.15
N ILE A 303 -2.97 -10.04 14.68
CA ILE A 303 -3.46 -11.17 15.49
C ILE A 303 -2.58 -11.38 16.73
N GLY A 304 -1.25 -11.35 16.56
CA GLY A 304 -0.31 -11.43 17.67
C GLY A 304 -0.45 -10.31 18.69
N ILE A 305 -0.70 -9.08 18.22
CA ILE A 305 -0.98 -7.92 19.08
C ILE A 305 -2.26 -8.13 19.89
N VAL A 306 -3.34 -8.59 19.26
CA VAL A 306 -4.63 -8.83 19.94
C VAL A 306 -4.47 -9.91 21.01
N PHE A 307 -3.92 -11.08 20.65
CA PHE A 307 -3.71 -12.15 21.63
C PHE A 307 -2.69 -11.76 22.70
N GLY A 308 -1.67 -10.99 22.33
CA GLY A 308 -0.68 -10.49 23.28
C GLY A 308 -1.33 -9.57 24.30
N ASN A 309 -2.20 -8.67 23.86
CA ASN A 309 -2.91 -7.75 24.74
C ASN A 309 -3.96 -8.45 25.62
N LEU A 310 -4.68 -9.44 25.08
CA LEU A 310 -5.65 -10.24 25.85
C LEU A 310 -5.01 -11.10 26.94
N TRP A 311 -3.72 -11.42 26.81
CA TRP A 311 -2.98 -12.17 27.82
C TRP A 311 -2.50 -11.27 28.98
N LYS A 312 -2.32 -9.96 28.75
CA LYS A 312 -1.89 -9.03 29.80
C LYS A 312 -2.94 -8.91 30.90
#